data_AF-A0A846D4C5-F1
#
_entry.id   AF-A0A846D4C5-F1
#
_cell.length_a   1.000
_cell.length_b   1.000
_cell.length_c   1.000
_cell.angle_alpha   90.00
_cell.angle_beta   90.00
_cell.angle_gamma   90.00
#
_symmetry.space_group_name_H-M   'P 1'
#
loop_
_entity.id
_entity.type
_entity.pdbx_description
1 polymer ?
#
loop_
_entity_poly.entity_id
_entity_poly.type
_entity_poly.pdbx_seq_one_letter_code
_entity_poly.pdbx_strand_id
1 'polypeptide(L)' 'MPAKNYLTQEQKTILQKALKIEENGNIRERILILLLLNSGKTQLEIAEVLG' A
#
# COMPACT_ATOMS: atom_id res chain seq x y z
N MET A 1 0.94 -4.02 15.49
CA MET A 1 0.64 -2.56 15.53
C MET A 1 0.75 -2.01 14.12
N PRO A 2 -0.28 -1.33 13.57
CA PRO A 2 -0.13 -0.67 12.28
C PRO A 2 0.84 0.51 12.44
N ALA A 3 1.98 0.45 11.76
CA ALA A 3 2.87 1.60 11.67
C ALA A 3 2.13 2.66 10.83
N LYS A 4 1.76 3.78 11.45
CA LYS A 4 1.16 4.92 10.73
C LYS A 4 2.27 5.84 10.26
N ASN A 5 2.15 6.35 9.03
CA ASN A 5 3.05 7.37 8.47
C ASN A 5 4.56 7.01 8.53
N TYR A 6 4.91 5.74 8.35
CA TYR A 6 6.32 5.33 8.27
C TYR A 6 6.94 5.62 6.89
N LEU A 7 6.12 5.89 5.87
CA LEU A 7 6.58 6.33 4.56
C LEU A 7 6.71 7.86 4.51
N THR A 8 7.81 8.35 3.95
CA THR A 8 7.96 9.76 3.59
C THR A 8 6.99 10.13 2.46
N GLN A 9 6.74 11.43 2.26
CA GLN A 9 5.88 11.90 1.16
C GLN A 9 6.44 11.52 -0.22
N GLU A 10 7.76 11.51 -0.35
CA GLU A 10 8.45 11.06 -1.56
C GLU A 10 8.20 9.57 -1.83
N GLN A 11 8.39 8.72 -0.81
CA GLN A 11 8.13 7.28 -0.91
C GLN A 11 6.67 6.98 -1.25
N LYS A 12 5.72 7.69 -0.63
CA LYS A 12 4.28 7.59 -0.97
C LYS A 12 4.04 7.91 -2.45
N THR A 13 4.63 8.99 -2.93
CA THR A 13 4.48 9.44 -4.33
C THR A 13 5.04 8.40 -5.30
N ILE A 14 6.22 7.83 -5.01
CA ILE A 14 6.84 6.78 -5.83
C ILE A 14 5.94 5.54 -5.88
N LEU A 15 5.46 5.08 -4.72
CA LEU A 15 4.58 3.91 -4.63
C LEU A 15 3.25 4.13 -5.33
N GLN A 16 2.63 5.31 -5.21
CA GLN A 16 1.40 5.64 -5.91
C GLN A 16 1.58 5.69 -7.44
N LYS A 17 2.74 6.12 -7.93
CA LYS A 17 3.08 6.04 -9.36
C LYS A 17 3.28 4.59 -9.79
N ALA A 18 4.08 3.83 -9.04
CA ALA A 18 4.34 2.41 -9.29
C ALA A 18 3.04 1.59 -9.34
N LEU A 19 2.09 1.85 -8.44
CA LEU A 19 0.79 1.18 -8.40
C LEU A 19 0.00 1.30 -9.72
N LYS A 20 0.17 2.40 -10.46
CA LYS A 20 -0.54 2.66 -11.72
C LYS A 20 0.13 2.05 -12.94
N ILE A 21 1.45 1.86 -12.90
CA ILE A 21 2.25 1.42 -14.05
C ILE A 21 2.67 -0.04 -13.96
N GLU A 22 2.65 -0.63 -12.76
CA GLU A 22 3.10 -2.01 -12.54
C GLU A 22 2.11 -3.01 -13.13
N GLU A 23 2.56 -3.74 -14.14
CA GLU A 23 1.76 -4.74 -14.84
C GLU A 23 1.63 -6.03 -14.01
N ASN A 24 2.66 -6.38 -13.25
CA ASN A 24 2.65 -7.58 -12.42
C ASN A 24 1.67 -7.43 -11.26
N GLY A 25 0.58 -8.21 -11.30
CA GLY A 25 -0.47 -8.18 -10.29
C GLY A 25 0.03 -8.40 -8.87
N ASN A 26 0.97 -9.32 -8.67
CA ASN A 26 1.52 -9.62 -7.34
C ASN A 26 2.33 -8.45 -6.77
N ILE A 27 3.07 -7.73 -7.62
CA ILE A 27 3.86 -6.57 -7.19
C ILE A 27 2.91 -5.40 -6.91
N ARG A 28 1.92 -5.17 -7.79
CA ARG A 28 0.89 -4.14 -7.62
C ARG A 28 0.11 -4.31 -6.32
N GLU A 29 -0.28 -5.54 -6.00
CA GLU A 29 -0.98 -5.86 -4.75
C GLU A 29 -0.12 -5.59 -3.52
N ARG A 30 1.17 -5.97 -3.54
CA ARG A 30 2.11 -5.65 -2.46
C ARG A 30 2.27 -4.14 -2.25
N ILE A 31 2.35 -3.37 -3.33
CA ILE A 31 2.40 -1.89 -3.26
C ILE A 31 1.13 -1.35 -2.60
N LEU A 32 -0.03 -1.86 -2.98
CA LEU A 32 -1.31 -1.48 -2.39
C LEU A 32 -1.37 -1.77 -0.89
N ILE A 33 -0.97 -2.98 -0.47
CA ILE A 33 -0.90 -3.37 0.95
C ILE A 33 0.01 -2.40 1.72
N LEU A 34 1.20 -2.08 1.19
CA LEU A 34 2.13 -1.13 1.81
C LEU A 34 1.52 0.26 1.99
N LEU A 35 0.80 0.77 0.99
CA LEU A 35 0.12 2.07 1.08
C LEU A 35 -1.02 2.05 2.11
N LEU A 36 -1.78 0.96 2.19
CA LEU A 36 -2.87 0.79 3.15
C LEU A 36 -2.36 0.66 4.59
N LEU A 37 -1.30 -0.13 4.81
CA LEU A 37 -0.62 -0.21 6.11
C LEU A 37 -0.13 1.16 6.56
N ASN A 38 0.52 1.91 5.68
CA ASN A 38 0.97 3.27 5.98
C ASN A 38 -0.18 4.22 6.32
N SER A 39 -1.39 4.01 5.74
CA SER A 39 -2.60 4.75 6.12
C SER A 39 -3.15 4.39 7.50
N GLY A 40 -2.61 3.35 8.13
CA GLY A 40 -2.99 2.88 9.46
C GLY A 40 -4.06 1.81 9.47
N LYS A 41 -4.40 1.23 8.31
CA LYS A 41 -5.31 0.09 8.24
C LYS A 41 -4.67 -1.16 8.86
N THR A 42 -5.51 -1.92 9.55
CA THR A 42 -5.20 -3.25 10.06
C THR A 42 -5.21 -4.28 8.94
N GLN A 43 -4.65 -5.47 9.20
CA GLN A 43 -4.70 -6.57 8.24
C GLN A 43 -6.13 -7.00 7.89
N LEU A 44 -7.07 -6.93 8.86
CA LEU A 44 -8.48 -7.24 8.63
C LEU A 44 -9.12 -6.25 7.65
N GLU A 45 -8.96 -4.95 7.88
CA GLU A 45 -9.47 -3.91 6.97
C GLU A 45 -8.83 -3.98 5.59
N ILE A 46 -7.56 -4.40 5.50
CA ILE A 46 -6.89 -4.61 4.21
C ILE A 46 -7.49 -5.82 3.49
N ALA A 47 -7.75 -6.93 4.19
CA ALA A 47 -8.37 -8.10 3.61
C ALA A 47 -9.76 -7.78 3.04
N GLU A 48 -10.58 -7.00 3.77
CA GLU A 48 -11.90 -6.54 3.31
C GLU A 48 -11.83 -5.70 2.02
N VAL A 49 -10.74 -4.95 1.81
CA VAL A 49 -10.53 -4.15 0.59
C VAL A 49 -10.09 -5.00 -0.60
N LEU A 50 -9.32 -6.06 -0.35
CA LEU A 50 -8.74 -6.90 -1.40
C LEU A 50 -9.65 -8.05 -1.85
N GLY A 51 -10.61 -8.46 -1.00
CA GLY A 51 -11.57 -9.53 -1.31
C GLY A 51 -11.21 -10.85 -0.64
#